data_AF-W4VFI1-F1
#
_entry.id   AF-W4VFI1-F1
#
_cell.length_a   1.000
_cell.length_b   1.000
_cell.length_c   1.000
_cell.angle_alpha   90.00
_cell.angle_beta   90.00
_cell.angle_gamma   90.00
#
_symmetry.space_group_name_H-M   'P 1'
#
loop_
_entity.id
_entity.type
_entity.pdbx_description
1 polymer ?
#
loop_
_entity_poly.entity_id
_entity_poly.type
_entity_poly.pdbx_seq_one_letter_code
_entity_poly.pdbx_strand_id
1 'polypeptide(L)'
;MSEWKELELYWMEKSNFKDNVLLTKRNLHLRCGKAIKQIQISGHKIRSCQRDDRLIIHYHLIRTYFIKDHQSFYHEQDAEHRKAEFVDKQLKTDILLENKKIELTEVNKIIPSESSKRFGYDRRAAVQYAQTWWNDANPAYQYFEDNDCTNYISQCLRAGGAPMHGAPNRSKGWWYNASSWSYSWSVANAFRWYLSGATSGLKGGEELSEPTQLLLGDIICYDFEGGDNKWNHTTIVVAKDDANMPLVNAHTNNSRNRYWTYEDSAAWTPNCKYLFFRIGD
;
A
#
# COMPACT_ATOMS: atom_id res chain seq x y z
N MET A 1 -26.85 -8.76 -23.54
CA MET A 1 -26.12 -8.00 -22.50
C MET A 1 -24.66 -8.01 -22.90
N SER A 2 -23.88 -6.96 -22.67
CA SER A 2 -22.43 -7.00 -22.95
C SER A 2 -21.73 -7.83 -21.88
N GLU A 3 -20.61 -8.48 -22.21
CA GLU A 3 -19.80 -9.27 -21.27
C GLU A 3 -19.29 -8.39 -20.11
N TRP A 4 -19.02 -7.10 -20.39
CA TRP A 4 -18.71 -6.13 -19.34
C TRP A 4 -19.88 -5.92 -18.38
N LYS A 5 -21.11 -5.81 -18.89
CA LYS A 5 -22.29 -5.64 -18.04
C LYS A 5 -22.61 -6.91 -17.25
N GLU A 6 -22.35 -8.09 -17.82
CA GLU A 6 -22.44 -9.36 -17.12
C GLU A 6 -21.42 -9.43 -15.98
N LEU A 7 -20.18 -9.00 -16.22
CA LEU A 7 -19.15 -8.91 -15.21
C LEU A 7 -19.51 -7.91 -14.09
N GLU A 8 -20.12 -6.77 -14.45
CA GLU A 8 -20.66 -5.81 -13.49
C GLU A 8 -21.70 -6.43 -12.54
N LEU A 9 -22.63 -7.21 -13.09
CA LEU A 9 -23.65 -7.88 -12.28
C LEU A 9 -23.02 -8.98 -11.43
N TYR A 10 -22.06 -9.74 -11.98
CA TYR A 10 -21.37 -10.83 -11.28
C TYR A 10 -20.70 -10.37 -9.99
N TRP A 11 -19.89 -9.31 -10.03
CA TRP A 11 -19.23 -8.84 -8.79
C TRP A 11 -20.20 -8.13 -7.84
N MET A 12 -21.26 -7.49 -8.34
CA MET A 12 -22.30 -6.90 -7.49
C MET A 12 -23.02 -7.99 -6.69
N GLU A 13 -23.33 -9.13 -7.33
CA GLU A 13 -23.90 -10.28 -6.66
C GLU A 13 -22.92 -10.92 -5.66
N LYS A 14 -21.68 -11.21 -6.07
CA LYS A 14 -20.66 -11.83 -5.19
C LYS A 14 -20.35 -10.99 -3.96
N SER A 15 -20.30 -9.67 -4.12
CA SER A 15 -19.99 -8.76 -3.01
C SER A 15 -21.09 -8.65 -1.95
N ASN A 16 -22.32 -9.05 -2.26
CA ASN A 16 -23.41 -9.14 -1.29
C ASN A 16 -23.29 -10.40 -0.41
N PHE A 17 -22.45 -11.37 -0.78
CA PHE A 17 -22.23 -12.60 -0.03
C PHE A 17 -21.04 -12.51 0.93
N LYS A 18 -21.03 -13.45 1.88
CA LYS A 18 -20.08 -13.65 2.99
C LYS A 18 -18.61 -13.80 2.52
N ASP A 19 -18.04 -12.76 1.97
CA ASP A 19 -16.61 -12.66 1.77
C ASP A 19 -15.95 -12.54 3.16
N ASN A 20 -15.10 -13.50 3.50
CA ASN A 20 -14.37 -13.50 4.76
C ASN A 20 -13.55 -12.22 4.94
N VAL A 21 -13.04 -11.62 3.85
CA VAL A 21 -12.29 -10.36 3.90
C VAL A 21 -13.20 -9.21 4.35
N LEU A 22 -14.41 -9.13 3.78
CA LEU A 22 -15.41 -8.12 4.17
C LEU A 22 -15.86 -8.32 5.62
N LEU A 23 -15.99 -9.56 6.07
CA LEU A 23 -16.35 -9.89 7.45
C LEU A 23 -15.24 -9.43 8.41
N THR A 24 -13.98 -9.74 8.12
CA THR A 24 -12.84 -9.32 8.94
C THR A 24 -12.75 -7.80 9.02
N LYS A 25 -12.88 -7.09 7.88
CA LYS A 25 -12.91 -5.62 7.86
C LYS A 25 -14.06 -5.04 8.66
N ARG A 26 -15.28 -5.58 8.53
CA ARG A 26 -16.43 -5.15 9.35
C ARG A 26 -16.17 -5.37 10.84
N ASN A 27 -15.64 -6.52 11.22
CA ASN A 27 -15.32 -6.84 12.61
C ASN A 27 -14.24 -5.90 13.18
N LEU A 28 -13.20 -5.59 12.39
CA LEU A 28 -12.19 -4.61 12.75
C LEU A 28 -12.82 -3.25 13.06
N HIS A 29 -13.61 -2.70 12.14
CA HIS A 29 -14.27 -1.41 12.36
C HIS A 29 -15.23 -1.45 13.56
N LEU A 30 -15.99 -2.52 13.74
CA LEU A 30 -16.89 -2.68 14.88
C LEU A 30 -16.13 -2.68 16.21
N ARG A 31 -14.97 -3.34 16.30
CA ARG A 31 -14.09 -3.31 17.49
C ARG A 31 -13.61 -1.89 17.81
N CYS A 32 -13.43 -1.06 16.79
CA CYS A 32 -13.05 0.34 16.93
C CYS A 32 -14.26 1.28 17.18
N GLY A 33 -15.47 0.77 17.40
CA GLY A 33 -16.67 1.59 17.59
C GLY A 33 -17.23 2.22 16.31
N LYS A 34 -16.79 1.73 15.14
CA LYS A 34 -17.14 2.25 13.82
C LYS A 34 -18.10 1.31 13.09
N ALA A 35 -18.74 1.81 12.04
CA ALA A 35 -19.62 1.00 11.21
C ALA A 35 -19.50 1.31 9.72
N ILE A 36 -19.24 0.30 8.91
CA ILE A 36 -19.38 0.40 7.45
C ILE A 36 -20.88 0.51 7.13
N LYS A 37 -21.30 1.66 6.63
CA LYS A 37 -22.70 1.96 6.28
C LYS A 37 -23.06 1.57 4.87
N GLN A 38 -22.10 1.69 3.95
CA GLN A 38 -22.28 1.39 2.55
C GLN A 38 -20.98 0.88 1.96
N ILE A 39 -21.11 -0.04 1.00
CA ILE A 39 -20.00 -0.47 0.15
C ILE A 39 -20.42 -0.15 -1.28
N GLN A 40 -19.59 0.60 -1.99
CA GLN A 40 -19.74 0.83 -3.42
C GLN A 40 -18.65 0.05 -4.17
N ILE A 41 -19.02 -0.48 -5.32
CA ILE A 41 -18.13 -1.28 -6.15
C ILE A 41 -18.19 -0.77 -7.57
N SER A 42 -17.01 -0.51 -8.14
CA SER A 42 -16.86 -0.04 -9.51
C SER A 42 -15.76 -0.81 -10.21
N GLY A 43 -16.01 -1.19 -11.46
CA GLY A 43 -14.99 -1.77 -12.34
C GLY A 43 -14.47 -0.72 -13.31
N HIS A 44 -13.16 -0.75 -13.57
CA HIS A 44 -12.53 0.03 -14.64
C HIS A 44 -11.82 -0.93 -15.60
N LYS A 45 -12.31 -1.00 -16.83
CA LYS A 45 -11.70 -1.82 -17.88
C LYS A 45 -10.34 -1.24 -18.27
N ILE A 46 -9.30 -2.06 -18.21
CA ILE A 46 -7.93 -1.65 -18.57
C ILE A 46 -7.67 -2.04 -20.02
N ARG A 47 -7.91 -3.31 -20.34
CA ARG A 47 -7.78 -3.84 -21.71
C ARG A 47 -8.67 -5.05 -21.91
N SER A 48 -8.96 -5.35 -23.17
CA SER A 48 -9.54 -6.63 -23.55
C SER A 48 -8.84 -7.21 -24.76
N CYS A 49 -8.76 -8.54 -24.80
CA CYS A 49 -8.23 -9.28 -25.94
C CYS A 49 -9.26 -10.32 -26.37
N GLN A 50 -9.69 -10.26 -27.64
CA GLN A 50 -10.54 -11.26 -28.26
C GLN A 50 -9.65 -12.24 -29.03
N ARG A 51 -9.84 -13.54 -28.83
CA ARG A 51 -9.24 -14.61 -29.63
C ARG A 51 -10.28 -15.70 -29.82
N ASP A 52 -10.71 -15.92 -31.05
CA ASP A 52 -11.75 -16.89 -31.41
C ASP A 52 -13.03 -16.72 -30.56
N ASP A 53 -13.45 -17.76 -29.86
CA ASP A 53 -14.58 -17.83 -28.94
C ASP A 53 -14.30 -17.24 -27.55
N ARG A 54 -13.06 -16.78 -27.31
CA ARG A 54 -12.59 -16.29 -26.01
C ARG A 54 -12.43 -14.79 -25.96
N LEU A 55 -12.94 -14.19 -24.88
CA LEU A 55 -12.71 -12.80 -24.53
C LEU A 55 -12.04 -12.73 -23.15
N ILE A 56 -10.85 -12.14 -23.11
CA ILE A 56 -10.13 -11.86 -21.86
C ILE A 56 -10.28 -10.38 -21.55
N ILE A 57 -10.73 -10.06 -20.34
CA ILE A 57 -10.85 -8.68 -19.84
C ILE A 57 -9.94 -8.52 -18.63
N HIS A 58 -9.02 -7.56 -18.70
CA HIS A 58 -8.27 -7.07 -17.55
C HIS A 58 -8.93 -5.80 -17.03
N TYR A 59 -9.12 -5.71 -15.72
CA TYR A 59 -9.82 -4.60 -15.09
C TYR A 59 -9.35 -4.36 -13.66
N HIS A 60 -9.54 -3.13 -13.19
CA HIS A 60 -9.46 -2.80 -11.76
C HIS A 60 -10.84 -2.91 -11.15
N LEU A 61 -10.98 -3.67 -10.06
CA LEU A 61 -12.16 -3.65 -9.20
C LEU A 61 -11.86 -2.76 -8.00
N ILE A 62 -12.61 -1.68 -7.84
CA ILE A 62 -12.45 -0.75 -6.72
C ILE A 62 -13.63 -0.94 -5.78
N ARG A 63 -13.33 -1.18 -4.50
CA ARG A 63 -14.31 -1.18 -3.42
C ARG A 63 -14.12 0.08 -2.58
N THR A 64 -15.21 0.79 -2.31
CA THR A 64 -15.25 1.98 -1.46
C THR A 64 -16.14 1.72 -0.26
N TYR A 65 -15.57 1.79 0.94
CA TYR A 65 -16.27 1.56 2.21
C TYR A 65 -16.58 2.89 2.86
N PHE A 66 -17.87 3.23 2.97
CA PHE A 66 -18.30 4.43 3.70
C PHE A 66 -18.43 4.08 5.18
N ILE A 67 -17.53 4.62 5.99
CA ILE A 67 -17.40 4.29 7.40
C ILE A 67 -17.92 5.46 8.22
N LYS A 68 -18.91 5.17 9.06
CA LYS A 68 -19.32 6.06 10.15
C LYS A 68 -18.34 5.88 11.29
N ASP A 69 -17.73 6.97 11.71
CA ASP A 69 -16.80 7.03 12.81
C ASP A 69 -17.31 8.07 13.80
N HIS A 70 -17.86 7.62 14.92
CA HIS A 70 -18.52 8.50 15.91
C HIS A 70 -19.40 9.61 15.30
N GLN A 71 -18.88 10.84 15.20
CA GLN A 71 -19.57 12.02 14.68
C GLN A 71 -19.21 12.36 13.22
N SER A 72 -18.17 11.74 12.67
CA SER A 72 -17.70 11.97 11.31
C SER A 72 -17.91 10.76 10.39
N PHE A 73 -17.50 10.93 9.13
CA PHE A 73 -17.46 9.89 8.13
C PHE A 73 -16.15 9.99 7.36
N TYR A 74 -15.59 8.85 7.03
CA TYR A 74 -14.52 8.74 6.04
C TYR A 74 -14.79 7.58 5.10
N HIS A 75 -13.97 7.47 4.06
CA HIS A 75 -14.02 6.33 3.17
C HIS A 75 -12.65 5.66 3.09
N GLU A 76 -12.68 4.33 3.12
CA GLU A 76 -11.56 3.49 2.71
C GLU A 76 -11.78 3.02 1.28
N GLN A 77 -10.69 2.81 0.55
CA GLN A 77 -10.76 2.15 -0.75
C GLN A 77 -9.74 1.03 -0.85
N ASP A 78 -10.10 -0.03 -1.54
CA ASP A 78 -9.14 -1.01 -2.05
C ASP A 78 -9.33 -1.17 -3.56
N ALA A 79 -8.25 -1.55 -4.23
CA ALA A 79 -8.25 -1.83 -5.65
C ALA A 79 -7.60 -3.19 -5.92
N GLU A 80 -8.30 -4.03 -6.67
CA GLU A 80 -7.82 -5.33 -7.13
C GLU A 80 -7.59 -5.31 -8.64
N HIS A 81 -6.48 -5.88 -9.08
CA HIS A 81 -6.23 -6.13 -10.49
C HIS A 81 -6.72 -7.54 -10.85
N ARG A 82 -7.71 -7.63 -11.74
CA ARG A 82 -8.42 -8.87 -12.03
C ARG A 82 -8.40 -9.21 -13.51
N LYS A 83 -8.54 -10.50 -13.81
CA LYS A 83 -8.67 -11.04 -15.16
C LYS A 83 -9.91 -11.91 -15.23
N ALA A 84 -10.86 -11.51 -16.06
CA ALA A 84 -12.03 -12.31 -16.41
C ALA A 84 -11.83 -12.97 -17.78
N GLU A 85 -12.20 -14.25 -17.89
CA GLU A 85 -12.25 -15.00 -19.14
C GLU A 85 -13.69 -15.37 -19.46
N PHE A 86 -14.15 -14.97 -20.63
CA PHE A 86 -15.41 -15.37 -21.22
C PHE A 86 -15.15 -16.36 -22.35
N VAL A 87 -15.97 -17.41 -22.41
CA VAL A 87 -16.00 -18.40 -23.50
C VAL A 87 -17.44 -18.56 -23.92
N ASP A 88 -17.73 -18.49 -25.22
CA ASP A 88 -19.11 -18.50 -25.75
C ASP A 88 -20.01 -17.44 -25.09
N LYS A 89 -19.44 -16.25 -24.82
CA LYS A 89 -20.09 -15.12 -24.14
C LYS A 89 -20.56 -15.39 -22.71
N GLN A 90 -20.06 -16.46 -22.07
CA GLN A 90 -20.35 -16.74 -20.67
C GLN A 90 -19.08 -16.55 -19.83
N LEU A 91 -19.21 -15.92 -18.66
CA LEU A 91 -18.11 -15.81 -17.71
C LEU A 91 -17.68 -17.22 -17.24
N LYS A 92 -16.43 -17.61 -17.55
CA LYS A 92 -15.86 -18.89 -17.14
C LYS A 92 -14.96 -18.75 -15.92
N THR A 93 -14.08 -17.75 -15.92
CA THR A 93 -13.18 -17.49 -14.81
C THR A 93 -13.12 -16.00 -14.49
N ASP A 94 -12.96 -15.69 -13.22
CA ASP A 94 -12.62 -14.35 -12.74
C ASP A 94 -11.61 -14.51 -11.61
N ILE A 95 -10.35 -14.17 -11.91
CA ILE A 95 -9.23 -14.39 -11.01
C ILE A 95 -8.62 -13.07 -10.57
N LEU A 96 -8.27 -12.98 -9.28
CA LEU A 96 -7.36 -11.97 -8.77
C LEU A 96 -5.98 -12.25 -9.38
N LEU A 97 -5.38 -11.23 -9.98
CA LEU A 97 -3.97 -11.25 -10.34
C LEU A 97 -3.21 -10.85 -9.09
N GLU A 98 -2.89 -11.85 -8.25
CA GLU A 98 -2.07 -11.63 -7.07
C GLU A 98 -0.65 -11.25 -7.49
N ASN A 99 -0.10 -10.22 -6.86
CA ASN A 99 1.34 -10.04 -6.77
C ASN A 99 1.86 -11.20 -5.89
N LYS A 100 2.79 -12.02 -6.37
CA LYS A 100 3.21 -13.23 -5.64
C LYS A 100 3.80 -12.83 -4.28
N LYS A 101 3.51 -13.61 -3.22
CA LYS A 101 4.21 -13.50 -1.92
C LYS A 101 5.72 -13.60 -2.15
N ILE A 102 6.47 -12.61 -1.64
CA ILE A 102 7.92 -12.47 -1.85
C ILE A 102 8.70 -13.52 -1.05
N GLU A 103 9.70 -14.14 -1.68
CA GLU A 103 10.87 -14.72 -1.02
C GLU A 103 11.80 -13.59 -0.53
N LEU A 104 11.88 -13.40 0.79
CA LEU A 104 12.74 -12.40 1.42
C LEU A 104 14.20 -12.69 1.07
N THR A 105 14.83 -11.80 0.29
CA THR A 105 16.28 -11.86 0.06
C THR A 105 17.01 -11.37 1.31
N GLU A 106 17.94 -12.16 1.85
CA GLU A 106 18.74 -11.78 3.01
C GLU A 106 19.63 -10.58 2.66
N VAL A 107 19.25 -9.38 3.13
CA VAL A 107 20.07 -8.17 2.97
C VAL A 107 20.82 -7.92 4.27
N ASN A 108 22.14 -8.11 4.25
CA ASN A 108 23.04 -7.80 5.36
C ASN A 108 23.09 -6.28 5.64
N LYS A 109 23.30 -5.94 6.93
CA LYS A 109 23.30 -4.58 7.53
C LYS A 109 23.80 -3.48 6.59
N ILE A 110 22.92 -2.53 6.28
CA ILE A 110 23.19 -1.35 5.44
C ILE A 110 24.06 -0.37 6.22
N ILE A 111 25.12 0.14 5.57
CA ILE A 111 26.03 1.14 6.15
C ILE A 111 25.61 2.53 5.66
N PRO A 112 25.27 3.47 6.55
CA PRO A 112 24.98 4.86 6.20
C PRO A 112 26.20 5.53 5.54
N SER A 113 25.99 6.35 4.51
CA SER A 113 27.05 7.21 3.94
C SER A 113 26.78 8.68 4.28
N GLU A 114 27.83 9.47 4.49
CA GLU A 114 27.75 10.86 4.93
C GLU A 114 27.56 11.84 3.76
N SER A 115 26.41 12.51 3.67
CA SER A 115 26.33 13.86 3.12
C SER A 115 25.12 14.60 3.72
N SER A 116 25.37 15.67 4.48
CA SER A 116 24.36 16.42 5.24
C SER A 116 23.96 17.70 4.50
N LYS A 117 22.88 17.65 3.74
CA LYS A 117 22.02 18.83 3.54
C LYS A 117 20.78 18.64 4.40
N ARG A 118 20.51 19.57 5.32
CA ARG A 118 19.19 19.66 5.99
C ARG A 118 18.16 19.87 4.88
N PHE A 119 17.17 18.98 4.79
CA PHE A 119 16.05 19.14 3.87
C PHE A 119 14.78 19.42 4.68
N GLY A 120 13.93 20.30 4.18
CA GLY A 120 12.58 20.46 4.70
C GLY A 120 11.69 19.38 4.08
N TYR A 121 11.02 18.59 4.91
CA TYR A 121 10.09 17.57 4.43
C TYR A 121 8.70 18.18 4.22
N ASP A 122 8.29 18.31 2.95
CA ASP A 122 6.94 18.72 2.62
C ASP A 122 5.97 17.53 2.75
N ARG A 123 5.43 17.39 3.97
CA ARG A 123 4.41 16.39 4.30
C ARG A 123 3.19 16.47 3.40
N ARG A 124 2.78 17.68 2.99
CA ARG A 124 1.60 17.86 2.14
C ARG A 124 1.86 17.32 0.75
N ALA A 125 3.03 17.58 0.18
CA ALA A 125 3.42 17.03 -1.12
C ALA A 125 3.52 15.50 -1.09
N ALA A 126 4.08 14.92 -0.03
CA ALA A 126 4.14 13.46 0.14
C ALA A 126 2.74 12.83 0.21
N VAL A 127 1.83 13.42 1.00
CA VAL A 127 0.44 12.96 1.12
C VAL A 127 -0.33 13.15 -0.18
N GLN A 128 -0.15 14.27 -0.88
CA GLN A 128 -0.79 14.51 -2.17
C GLN A 128 -0.34 13.47 -3.21
N TYR A 129 0.96 13.16 -3.24
CA TYR A 129 1.48 12.09 -4.09
C TYR A 129 0.83 10.75 -3.74
N ALA A 130 0.78 10.41 -2.45
CA ALA A 130 0.16 9.19 -1.97
C ALA A 130 -1.33 9.11 -2.34
N GLN A 131 -2.07 10.21 -2.25
CA GLN A 131 -3.48 10.26 -2.64
C GLN A 131 -3.69 10.18 -4.16
N THR A 132 -2.70 10.59 -4.95
CA THR A 132 -2.78 10.56 -6.43
C THR A 132 -2.51 9.17 -6.98
N TRP A 133 -1.49 8.50 -6.44
CA TRP A 133 -0.98 7.25 -7.00
C TRP A 133 -1.42 6.00 -6.23
N TRP A 134 -2.32 6.09 -5.25
CA TRP A 134 -2.70 4.97 -4.37
C TRP A 134 -3.16 3.69 -5.09
N ASN A 135 -3.69 3.80 -6.31
CA ASN A 135 -4.21 2.69 -7.12
C ASN A 135 -3.58 2.55 -8.51
N ASP A 136 -2.47 3.23 -8.79
CA ASP A 136 -1.80 3.16 -10.08
C ASP A 136 -0.28 3.36 -9.95
N ALA A 137 0.48 2.86 -10.92
CA ALA A 137 1.93 3.01 -10.94
C ALA A 137 2.32 4.31 -11.65
N ASN A 138 3.15 5.15 -11.00
CA ASN A 138 3.67 6.33 -11.65
C ASN A 138 4.66 5.94 -12.77
N PRO A 139 4.39 6.29 -14.05
CA PRO A 139 5.24 5.90 -15.18
C PRO A 139 6.64 6.54 -15.15
N ALA A 140 6.89 7.54 -14.30
CA ALA A 140 8.22 8.09 -14.08
C ALA A 140 9.16 7.14 -13.30
N TYR A 141 8.63 6.05 -12.75
CA TYR A 141 9.36 5.07 -11.96
C TYR A 141 9.14 3.66 -12.49
N GLN A 142 10.10 2.79 -12.23
CA GLN A 142 9.94 1.36 -12.43
C GLN A 142 8.84 0.83 -11.50
N TYR A 143 7.86 0.13 -12.08
CA TYR A 143 6.89 -0.64 -11.31
C TYR A 143 7.48 -1.98 -10.89
N PHE A 144 7.30 -2.36 -9.63
CA PHE A 144 7.74 -3.64 -9.09
C PHE A 144 6.52 -4.48 -8.73
N GLU A 145 6.13 -5.40 -9.60
CA GLU A 145 4.95 -6.25 -9.39
C GLU A 145 4.93 -6.87 -7.98
N ASP A 146 6.06 -7.40 -7.50
CA ASP A 146 6.11 -8.08 -6.20
C ASP A 146 6.50 -7.17 -5.01
N ASN A 147 7.13 -6.00 -5.22
CA ASN A 147 7.75 -5.21 -4.16
C ASN A 147 7.33 -3.73 -4.17
N ASP A 148 6.15 -3.43 -4.69
CA ASP A 148 5.79 -2.04 -4.95
C ASP A 148 5.49 -1.24 -3.68
N CYS A 149 5.20 -1.87 -2.54
CA CYS A 149 4.92 -1.16 -1.29
C CYS A 149 6.01 -0.12 -0.99
N THR A 150 7.27 -0.54 -0.90
CA THR A 150 8.37 0.35 -0.51
C THR A 150 8.78 1.28 -1.65
N ASN A 151 8.64 0.85 -2.90
CA ASN A 151 8.86 1.71 -4.06
C ASN A 151 7.87 2.89 -4.06
N TYR A 152 6.59 2.62 -3.89
CA TYR A 152 5.54 3.63 -3.78
C TYR A 152 5.78 4.57 -2.59
N ILE A 153 6.13 4.02 -1.41
CA ILE A 153 6.48 4.84 -0.25
C ILE A 153 7.69 5.73 -0.55
N SER A 154 8.74 5.20 -1.17
CA SER A 154 9.92 5.99 -1.55
C SER A 154 9.59 7.10 -2.54
N GLN A 155 8.67 6.85 -3.48
CA GLN A 155 8.17 7.90 -4.37
C GLN A 155 7.41 8.99 -3.61
N CYS A 156 6.56 8.63 -2.64
CA CYS A 156 5.88 9.60 -1.77
C CYS A 156 6.88 10.48 -1.02
N LEU A 157 7.90 9.88 -0.41
CA LEU A 157 8.93 10.61 0.34
C LEU A 157 9.78 11.51 -0.57
N ARG A 158 10.10 11.04 -1.77
CA ARG A 158 10.80 11.85 -2.79
C ARG A 158 9.95 13.03 -3.24
N ALA A 159 8.64 12.86 -3.42
CA ALA A 159 7.72 13.94 -3.73
C ALA A 159 7.63 14.97 -2.58
N GLY A 160 7.79 14.51 -1.33
CA GLY A 160 7.95 15.37 -0.16
C GLY A 160 9.33 16.04 -0.03
N GLY A 161 10.22 15.90 -1.02
CA GLY A 161 11.52 16.57 -1.04
C GLY A 161 12.66 15.82 -0.34
N ALA A 162 12.47 14.55 0.04
CA ALA A 162 13.53 13.76 0.64
C ALA A 162 14.73 13.58 -0.34
N PRO A 163 15.97 13.91 0.09
CA PRO A 163 17.14 13.86 -0.77
C PRO A 163 17.66 12.42 -0.89
N MET A 164 17.91 12.02 -2.14
CA MET A 164 18.56 10.75 -2.44
C MET A 164 20.07 10.82 -2.22
N HIS A 165 20.68 9.73 -1.76
CA HIS A 165 22.13 9.61 -1.63
C HIS A 165 22.59 8.15 -1.64
N GLY A 166 23.89 7.91 -1.78
CA GLY A 166 24.51 6.58 -1.70
C GLY A 166 24.62 5.83 -3.04
N ALA A 167 24.14 6.43 -4.13
CA ALA A 167 24.33 5.92 -5.48
C ALA A 167 25.83 5.83 -5.85
N PRO A 168 26.24 4.85 -6.68
CA PRO A 168 25.41 3.83 -7.32
C PRO A 168 25.37 2.48 -6.57
N ASN A 169 25.80 2.41 -5.30
CA ASN A 169 25.85 1.14 -4.57
C ASN A 169 24.44 0.75 -4.08
N ARG A 170 23.93 -0.39 -4.55
CA ARG A 170 22.57 -0.86 -4.22
C ARG A 170 22.38 -1.17 -2.74
N SER A 171 23.45 -1.49 -2.01
CA SER A 171 23.41 -1.80 -0.57
C SER A 171 23.64 -0.58 0.32
N LYS A 172 23.75 0.64 -0.25
CA LYS A 172 24.01 1.86 0.53
C LYS A 172 23.04 2.99 0.16
N GLY A 173 22.75 3.81 1.17
CA GLY A 173 21.92 5.01 1.05
C GLY A 173 20.47 4.71 0.72
N TRP A 174 19.79 5.69 0.13
CA TRP A 174 18.43 5.63 -0.37
C TRP A 174 18.37 6.44 -1.66
N TRP A 175 18.21 5.77 -2.80
CA TRP A 175 18.31 6.40 -4.10
C TRP A 175 17.66 5.57 -5.21
N TYR A 176 17.22 6.28 -6.25
CA TYR A 176 16.70 5.71 -7.49
C TYR A 176 17.24 6.50 -8.68
N ASN A 177 17.72 5.79 -9.69
CA ASN A 177 17.90 6.27 -11.04
C ASN A 177 17.14 5.34 -11.99
N ALA A 178 16.68 5.83 -13.15
CA ALA A 178 15.81 5.04 -14.04
C ALA A 178 16.38 3.65 -14.41
N SER A 179 17.71 3.48 -14.35
CA SER A 179 18.41 2.21 -14.61
C SER A 179 18.69 1.34 -13.38
N SER A 180 18.63 1.86 -12.15
CA SER A 180 19.09 1.19 -10.93
C SER A 180 18.63 1.90 -9.65
N TRP A 181 18.60 1.19 -8.52
CA TRP A 181 18.14 1.72 -7.24
C TRP A 181 18.75 0.96 -6.06
N SER A 182 18.73 1.59 -4.88
CA SER A 182 19.11 0.93 -3.63
C SER A 182 18.05 -0.08 -3.17
N TYR A 183 18.46 -1.10 -2.41
CA TYR A 183 17.51 -2.02 -1.79
C TYR A 183 16.54 -1.29 -0.85
N SER A 184 17.02 -0.28 -0.13
CA SER A 184 16.18 0.59 0.72
C SER A 184 15.14 1.38 -0.06
N TRP A 185 15.29 1.58 -1.39
CA TRP A 185 14.26 2.24 -2.19
C TRP A 185 13.07 1.32 -2.47
N SER A 186 13.29 0.01 -2.60
CA SER A 186 12.27 -0.92 -3.12
C SER A 186 11.94 -2.10 -2.21
N VAL A 187 12.68 -2.36 -1.12
CA VAL A 187 12.50 -3.55 -0.27
C VAL A 187 12.19 -3.12 1.17
N ALA A 188 11.06 -3.58 1.72
CA ALA A 188 10.56 -3.17 3.03
C ALA A 188 11.57 -3.39 4.16
N ASN A 189 12.16 -4.58 4.22
CA ASN A 189 13.19 -4.91 5.21
C ASN A 189 14.40 -3.98 5.13
N ALA A 190 14.94 -3.75 3.93
CA ALA A 190 16.06 -2.84 3.72
C ALA A 190 15.70 -1.39 4.08
N PHE A 191 14.49 -0.95 3.75
CA PHE A 191 14.01 0.39 4.05
C PHE A 191 13.86 0.64 5.55
N ARG A 192 13.27 -0.30 6.30
CA ARG A 192 13.20 -0.21 7.76
C ARG A 192 14.58 -0.05 8.39
N TRP A 193 15.55 -0.90 8.01
CA TRP A 193 16.90 -0.82 8.58
C TRP A 193 17.61 0.47 8.20
N TYR A 194 17.36 0.97 6.99
CA TYR A 194 17.82 2.29 6.58
C TYR A 194 17.25 3.41 7.45
N LEU A 195 15.92 3.45 7.67
CA LEU A 195 15.28 4.50 8.47
C LEU A 195 15.84 4.59 9.89
N SER A 196 16.07 3.45 10.55
CA SER A 196 16.66 3.43 11.91
C SER A 196 18.14 3.79 11.95
N GLY A 197 18.88 3.57 10.87
CA GLY A 197 20.35 3.72 10.85
C GLY A 197 20.86 4.99 10.17
N ALA A 198 20.02 5.66 9.36
CA ALA A 198 20.46 6.75 8.51
C ALA A 198 20.88 7.99 9.32
N THR A 199 22.15 8.36 9.20
CA THR A 199 22.73 9.57 9.84
C THR A 199 22.71 10.78 8.91
N SER A 200 22.38 10.61 7.62
CA SER A 200 22.27 11.69 6.64
C SER A 200 21.16 11.41 5.61
N GLY A 201 20.72 12.43 4.86
CA GLY A 201 19.64 12.32 3.87
C GLY A 201 18.24 12.10 4.48
N LEU A 202 17.42 11.24 3.85
CA LEU A 202 16.17 10.75 4.44
C LEU A 202 16.49 9.97 5.73
N LYS A 203 15.78 10.29 6.81
CA LYS A 203 15.92 9.61 8.09
C LYS A 203 14.55 9.22 8.61
N GLY A 204 14.48 8.07 9.30
CA GLY A 204 13.52 7.96 10.38
C GLY A 204 14.01 8.91 11.46
N GLY A 205 13.24 9.93 11.79
CA GLY A 205 13.53 10.82 12.90
C GLY A 205 13.39 10.06 14.21
N GLU A 206 12.35 10.36 14.96
CA GLU A 206 12.01 9.62 16.17
C GLU A 206 11.22 8.34 15.83
N GLU A 207 11.64 7.21 16.41
CA GLU A 207 10.80 6.02 16.52
C GLU A 207 9.77 6.28 17.61
N LEU A 208 8.50 6.36 17.22
CA LEU A 208 7.40 6.72 18.12
C LEU A 208 6.87 5.47 18.83
N SER A 209 6.40 5.63 20.06
CA SER A 209 5.83 4.52 20.83
C SER A 209 4.38 4.25 20.47
N GLU A 210 3.62 5.29 20.08
CA GLU A 210 2.18 5.21 19.89
C GLU A 210 1.74 5.66 18.47
N PRO A 211 0.77 4.98 17.85
CA PRO A 211 0.27 5.34 16.52
C PRO A 211 -0.42 6.71 16.48
N THR A 212 -0.93 7.18 17.63
CA THR A 212 -1.56 8.50 17.76
C THR A 212 -0.57 9.65 17.58
N GLN A 213 0.73 9.41 17.85
CA GLN A 213 1.79 10.41 17.67
C GLN A 213 2.19 10.62 16.20
N LEU A 214 1.83 9.69 15.31
CA LEU A 214 2.15 9.83 13.88
C LEU A 214 1.46 11.05 13.29
N LEU A 215 2.16 11.77 12.43
CA LEU A 215 1.64 12.86 11.62
C LEU A 215 1.41 12.39 10.19
N LEU A 216 0.69 13.20 9.41
CA LEU A 216 0.57 12.93 7.97
C LEU A 216 1.95 12.96 7.31
N GLY A 217 2.18 12.02 6.41
CA GLY A 217 3.48 11.79 5.77
C GLY A 217 4.45 10.94 6.59
N ASP A 218 4.11 10.51 7.80
CA ASP A 218 4.91 9.56 8.57
C ASP A 218 4.70 8.11 8.08
N ILE A 219 5.64 7.22 8.45
CA ILE A 219 5.72 5.86 7.93
C ILE A 219 5.43 4.84 9.03
N ILE A 220 4.72 3.77 8.65
CA ILE A 220 4.56 2.57 9.47
C ILE A 220 5.23 1.39 8.75
N CYS A 221 6.08 0.66 9.46
CA CYS A 221 6.65 -0.61 8.99
C CYS A 221 5.96 -1.77 9.71
N TYR A 222 5.76 -2.88 9.00
CA TYR A 222 5.07 -4.08 9.50
C TYR A 222 5.97 -5.31 9.36
N ASP A 223 6.12 -6.06 10.45
CA ASP A 223 6.61 -7.45 10.48
C ASP A 223 5.35 -8.29 10.78
N PHE A 224 4.78 -8.91 9.74
CA PHE A 224 3.49 -9.58 9.82
C PHE A 224 3.54 -10.88 10.61
N GLU A 225 4.59 -11.68 10.42
CA GLU A 225 4.81 -12.95 11.11
C GLU A 225 5.23 -12.75 12.56
N GLY A 226 5.96 -11.66 12.84
CA GLY A 226 6.42 -11.28 14.16
C GLY A 226 7.57 -12.15 14.65
N GLY A 227 8.67 -11.49 15.05
CA GLY A 227 9.72 -12.15 15.84
C GLY A 227 10.84 -12.81 15.03
N ASP A 228 10.78 -12.75 13.70
CA ASP A 228 11.93 -13.04 12.83
C ASP A 228 12.72 -11.77 12.43
N ASN A 229 12.20 -10.59 12.80
CA ASN A 229 12.74 -9.27 12.46
C ASN A 229 12.84 -9.01 10.95
N LYS A 230 11.98 -9.66 10.14
CA LYS A 230 11.88 -9.42 8.70
C LYS A 230 10.68 -8.53 8.42
N TRP A 231 10.94 -7.29 8.01
CA TRP A 231 9.88 -6.33 7.74
C TRP A 231 9.32 -6.54 6.34
N ASN A 232 8.04 -6.87 6.24
CA ASN A 232 7.38 -7.29 5.00
C ASN A 232 6.71 -6.11 4.29
N HIS A 233 6.24 -5.12 5.03
CA HIS A 233 5.37 -4.09 4.47
C HIS A 233 5.63 -2.70 5.04
N THR A 234 5.35 -1.67 4.23
CA THR A 234 5.52 -0.26 4.58
C THR A 234 4.34 0.55 4.08
N THR A 235 3.86 1.49 4.89
CA THR A 235 2.71 2.35 4.60
C THR A 235 3.00 3.80 4.95
N ILE A 236 2.24 4.73 4.37
CA ILE A 236 2.32 6.18 4.68
C ILE A 236 1.00 6.66 5.27
N VAL A 237 1.08 7.44 6.36
CA VAL A 237 -0.08 8.05 7.01
C VAL A 237 -0.58 9.22 6.15
N VAL A 238 -1.84 9.17 5.74
CA VAL A 238 -2.45 10.18 4.85
C VAL A 238 -3.64 10.89 5.47
N ALA A 239 -4.25 10.30 6.50
CA ALA A 239 -5.33 10.90 7.26
C ALA A 239 -5.34 10.35 8.69
N LYS A 240 -6.25 10.88 9.50
CA LYS A 240 -6.50 10.50 10.89
C LYS A 240 -8.00 10.35 11.08
N ASP A 241 -8.39 9.41 11.92
CA ASP A 241 -9.79 9.19 12.30
C ASP A 241 -10.20 10.03 13.53
N ASP A 242 -11.43 9.91 14.02
CA ASP A 242 -11.93 10.70 15.16
C ASP A 242 -11.17 10.40 16.47
N ALA A 243 -10.55 9.21 16.58
CA ALA A 243 -9.73 8.80 17.70
C ALA A 243 -8.24 9.17 17.52
N ASN A 244 -7.90 9.98 16.51
CA ASN A 244 -6.54 10.35 16.13
C ASN A 244 -5.65 9.13 15.76
N MET A 245 -6.26 8.03 15.36
CA MET A 245 -5.57 6.87 14.82
C MET A 245 -5.29 7.06 13.32
N PRO A 246 -4.12 6.60 12.83
CA PRO A 246 -3.73 6.80 11.44
C PRO A 246 -4.59 6.02 10.45
N LEU A 247 -4.81 6.66 9.30
CA LEU A 247 -5.33 6.06 8.08
C LEU A 247 -4.21 6.10 7.03
N VAL A 248 -3.94 4.99 6.37
CA VAL A 248 -2.74 4.81 5.56
C VAL A 248 -3.05 4.49 4.10
N ASN A 249 -2.16 4.91 3.22
CA ASN A 249 -2.09 4.41 1.84
C ASN A 249 -0.94 3.42 1.70
N ALA A 250 -1.12 2.43 0.84
CA ALA A 250 -0.06 1.49 0.48
C ALA A 250 -0.32 0.80 -0.85
N HIS A 251 0.77 0.33 -1.47
CA HIS A 251 0.73 -0.65 -2.56
C HIS A 251 0.94 -2.07 -2.03
N THR A 252 0.85 -3.06 -2.92
CA THR A 252 0.74 -4.49 -2.56
C THR A 252 -0.59 -4.73 -1.84
N ASN A 253 -1.62 -5.01 -2.65
CA ASN A 253 -3.05 -4.77 -2.39
C ASN A 253 -3.34 -3.28 -2.16
N ASN A 254 -3.42 -2.54 -3.27
CA ASN A 254 -3.59 -1.09 -3.32
C ASN A 254 -4.73 -0.64 -2.41
N SER A 255 -4.37 0.20 -1.43
CA SER A 255 -5.25 0.60 -0.33
C SER A 255 -5.18 2.11 -0.14
N ARG A 256 -6.34 2.73 0.08
CA ARG A 256 -6.48 4.17 0.38
C ARG A 256 -7.19 4.39 1.71
N ASN A 257 -6.62 5.27 2.53
CA ASN A 257 -7.11 5.64 3.86
C ASN A 257 -7.41 4.43 4.77
N ARG A 258 -6.75 3.29 4.55
CA ARG A 258 -7.02 2.05 5.28
C ARG A 258 -6.66 2.21 6.75
N TYR A 259 -7.46 1.64 7.65
CA TYR A 259 -7.12 1.63 9.07
C TYR A 259 -5.76 0.96 9.32
N TRP A 260 -4.90 1.64 10.06
CA TRP A 260 -3.46 1.37 10.11
C TRP A 260 -3.06 -0.02 10.62
N THR A 261 -3.88 -0.69 11.43
CA THR A 261 -3.50 -1.97 12.05
C THR A 261 -3.33 -3.09 11.02
N TYR A 262 -3.92 -2.95 9.83
CA TYR A 262 -3.83 -3.95 8.76
C TYR A 262 -4.38 -5.34 9.16
N GLU A 263 -5.12 -5.46 10.26
CA GLU A 263 -5.70 -6.72 10.78
C GLU A 263 -6.67 -7.41 9.81
N ASP A 264 -7.19 -6.65 8.85
CA ASP A 264 -8.04 -7.12 7.77
C ASP A 264 -7.25 -7.63 6.54
N SER A 265 -5.92 -7.65 6.62
CA SER A 265 -5.03 -8.19 5.59
C SER A 265 -4.87 -9.70 5.72
N ALA A 266 -4.87 -10.41 4.59
CA ALA A 266 -4.58 -11.84 4.56
C ALA A 266 -3.13 -12.18 4.97
N ALA A 267 -2.22 -11.20 4.99
CA ALA A 267 -0.86 -11.37 5.46
C ALA A 267 -0.72 -11.19 6.98
N TRP A 268 -1.67 -10.51 7.63
CA TRP A 268 -1.55 -10.15 9.03
C TRP A 268 -1.68 -11.37 9.95
N THR A 269 -0.92 -11.39 11.04
CA THR A 269 -1.04 -12.39 12.11
C THR A 269 -1.13 -11.70 13.48
N PRO A 270 -1.65 -12.39 14.52
CA PRO A 270 -1.68 -11.85 15.89
C PRO A 270 -0.31 -11.47 16.47
N ASN A 271 0.79 -11.97 15.88
CA ASN A 271 2.15 -11.67 16.30
C ASN A 271 2.72 -10.42 15.62
N CYS A 272 1.95 -9.78 14.74
CA CYS A 272 2.42 -8.67 13.93
C CYS A 272 3.03 -7.55 14.80
N LYS A 273 4.21 -7.09 14.40
CA LYS A 273 4.92 -5.97 15.03
C LYS A 273 4.90 -4.75 14.12
N TYR A 274 4.85 -3.59 14.74
CA TYR A 274 4.84 -2.30 14.07
C TYR A 274 6.03 -1.47 14.50
N LEU A 275 6.53 -0.64 13.59
CA LEU A 275 7.40 0.49 13.93
C LEU A 275 6.83 1.76 13.32
N PHE A 276 6.87 2.83 14.12
CA PHE A 276 6.31 4.13 13.77
C PHE A 276 7.47 5.11 13.59
N PHE A 277 7.65 5.63 12.38
CA PHE A 277 8.73 6.55 12.07
C PHE A 277 8.19 7.94 11.77
N ARG A 278 8.57 8.92 12.60
CA ARG A 278 8.46 10.34 12.25
C ARG A 278 9.41 10.63 11.08
N ILE A 279 8.92 11.15 9.96
CA ILE A 279 9.79 11.55 8.84
C ILE A 279 9.98 13.05 8.85
N GLY A 280 11.23 13.52 8.82
CA GLY A 280 11.54 14.94 8.93
C GLY A 280 11.26 15.53 10.31
N ASP A 281 11.71 16.76 10.53
CA ASP A 281 11.52 17.52 11.76
C ASP A 281 10.14 18.23 11.78
#